data_AF-A0A0N0AU94-F1
#
_entry.id   AF-A0A0N0AU94-F1
#
_cell.length_a   1.000
_cell.length_b   1.000
_cell.length_c   1.000
_cell.angle_alpha   90.00
_cell.angle_beta   90.00
_cell.angle_gamma   90.00
#
_symmetry.space_group_name_H-M   'P 1'
#
loop_
_entity.id
_entity.type
_entity.pdbx_description
1 polymer ?
#
loop_
_entity_poly.entity_id
_entity_poly.type
_entity_poly.pdbx_seq_one_letter_code
_entity_poly.pdbx_strand_id
1 'polypeptide(L)'
;MLPPGGLVLIVEPVLPEVVDTGADNDVLDGGTTCLGDLDILVNVGGRERTRKEFEEVCRRAGLSLTSVTPLTEAAPFSLIEAEAETAAKVTADRRQTACAQAPFDHSAATPQG
;
A
#
# COMPACT_ATOMS: atom_id res chain seq x y z
N MET A 1 9.34 -15.94 10.50
CA MET A 1 8.63 -15.00 11.39
C MET A 1 9.60 -13.90 11.77
N LEU A 2 9.23 -12.64 11.58
CA LEU A 2 10.02 -11.50 12.03
C LEU A 2 9.85 -11.33 13.54
N PRO A 3 10.87 -10.85 14.28
CA PRO A 3 10.68 -10.45 15.67
C PRO A 3 9.70 -9.27 15.75
N PRO A 4 9.04 -9.05 16.90
CA PRO A 4 8.26 -7.83 17.12
C PRO A 4 9.11 -6.57 16.87
N GLY A 5 8.60 -5.63 16.09
CA GLY A 5 9.36 -4.44 15.66
C GLY A 5 10.44 -4.72 14.60
N GLY A 6 10.44 -5.92 14.01
CA GLY A 6 11.34 -6.25 12.91
C GLY A 6 11.00 -5.44 11.65
N LEU A 7 12.03 -4.98 10.95
CA LEU A 7 11.91 -4.16 9.75
C LEU A 7 11.98 -5.01 8.48
N VAL A 8 11.12 -4.70 7.52
CA VAL A 8 11.16 -5.19 6.14
C VAL A 8 11.56 -4.02 5.25
N LEU A 9 12.60 -4.22 4.47
CA LEU A 9 13.08 -3.26 3.47
C LEU A 9 12.76 -3.83 2.10
N ILE A 10 11.96 -3.10 1.31
CA ILE A 10 11.59 -3.46 -0.05
C ILE A 10 12.22 -2.40 -0.97
N VAL A 11 12.91 -2.83 -2.02
CA VAL A 11 13.49 -1.94 -3.03
C VAL A 11 12.81 -2.25 -4.35
N GLU A 12 11.85 -1.41 -4.73
CA GLU A 12 11.00 -1.59 -5.91
C GLU A 12 10.64 -0.22 -6.51
N PRO A 13 10.27 -0.16 -7.80
CA PRO A 13 9.61 1.01 -8.35
C PRO A 13 8.29 1.29 -7.62
N VAL A 14 7.95 2.56 -7.47
CA VAL A 14 6.64 2.97 -6.92
C VAL A 14 5.97 3.85 -7.96
N LEU A 15 4.86 3.35 -8.50
CA LEU A 15 4.10 4.09 -9.49
C LEU A 15 3.43 5.32 -8.86
N PRO A 16 3.37 6.45 -9.59
CA PRO A 16 2.56 7.58 -9.18
C PRO A 16 1.08 7.18 -9.21
N GLU A 17 0.26 7.88 -8.42
CA GLU A 17 -1.20 7.64 -8.38
C GLU A 17 -1.88 7.99 -9.72
N VAL A 18 -1.29 8.89 -10.50
CA VAL A 18 -1.75 9.28 -11.84
C VAL A 18 -0.52 9.41 -12.73
N VAL A 19 -0.57 8.79 -13.91
CA VAL A 19 0.46 8.93 -14.94
C VAL A 19 0.21 10.22 -15.70
N ASP A 20 1.21 11.10 -15.77
CA ASP A 20 1.18 12.27 -16.65
C ASP A 20 1.66 11.85 -18.05
N THR A 21 0.81 12.05 -19.06
CA THR A 21 1.09 11.72 -20.46
C THR A 21 1.65 12.90 -21.26
N GLY A 22 2.06 13.99 -20.60
CA GLY A 22 2.72 15.12 -21.24
C GLY A 22 4.03 14.72 -21.95
N ALA A 23 4.30 15.31 -23.12
CA ALA A 23 5.40 14.94 -24.02
C ALA A 23 6.82 15.05 -23.42
N ASP A 24 6.98 15.79 -22.31
CA ASP A 24 8.26 15.96 -21.62
C ASP A 24 8.56 14.81 -20.61
N ASN A 25 7.57 13.96 -20.32
CA ASN A 25 7.62 12.90 -19.30
C ASN A 25 7.96 11.51 -19.86
N ASP A 26 8.11 11.38 -21.18
CA ASP A 26 8.34 10.09 -21.86
C ASP A 26 9.74 9.51 -21.60
N VAL A 27 10.69 10.33 -21.15
CA VAL A 27 12.10 9.94 -20.98
C VAL A 27 12.58 10.03 -19.52
N LEU A 28 11.86 10.77 -18.67
CA LEU A 28 12.22 10.99 -17.27
C LEU A 28 11.19 10.32 -16.35
N ASP A 29 11.47 9.05 -16.04
CA ASP A 29 10.96 8.29 -14.88
C ASP A 29 9.53 7.71 -14.96
N GLY A 30 8.54 8.43 -15.51
CA GLY A 30 7.14 7.98 -15.54
C GLY A 30 6.80 6.98 -16.66
N GLY A 31 7.21 7.30 -17.91
CA GLY A 31 6.87 6.52 -19.09
C GLY A 31 7.55 5.15 -19.15
N THR A 32 8.85 5.09 -18.84
CA THR A 32 9.65 3.84 -18.87
C THR A 32 9.16 2.83 -17.84
N THR A 33 8.80 3.27 -16.64
CA THR A 33 8.27 2.38 -15.57
C THR A 33 6.89 1.83 -15.96
N CYS A 34 6.03 2.64 -16.61
CA CYS A 34 4.75 2.15 -17.12
C CYS A 34 4.90 1.10 -18.24
N LEU A 35 5.87 1.30 -19.15
CA LEU A 35 6.16 0.30 -20.18
C LEU A 35 6.76 -0.98 -19.58
N GLY A 36 7.61 -0.86 -18.56
CA GLY A 36 8.11 -1.99 -17.78
C GLY A 36 6.99 -2.77 -17.08
N ASP A 37 6.01 -2.08 -16.49
CA ASP A 37 4.84 -2.71 -15.86
C ASP A 37 4.05 -3.59 -16.86
N LEU A 38 3.87 -3.10 -18.09
CA LEU A 38 3.23 -3.88 -19.15
C LEU A 38 4.04 -5.13 -19.52
N ASP A 39 5.36 -5.03 -19.60
CA ASP A 39 6.22 -6.16 -19.90
C ASP A 39 6.12 -7.24 -18.81
N ILE A 40 6.20 -6.85 -17.53
CA ILE A 40 6.08 -7.81 -16.41
C ILE A 40 4.65 -8.37 -16.28
N LEU A 41 3.63 -7.59 -16.62
CA LEU A 41 2.23 -8.06 -16.61
C LEU A 41 2.02 -9.15 -17.66
N VAL A 42 2.55 -8.97 -18.85
CA VAL A 42 2.36 -9.90 -19.97
C VAL A 42 3.25 -11.13 -19.82
N ASN A 43 4.51 -10.96 -19.44
CA ASN A 43 5.50 -12.04 -19.45
C ASN A 43 5.60 -12.80 -18.13
N VAL A 44 5.31 -12.15 -17.01
CA VAL A 44 5.46 -12.72 -15.65
C VAL A 44 4.13 -12.80 -14.90
N GLY A 45 3.11 -12.03 -15.32
CA GLY A 45 1.88 -11.85 -14.57
C GLY A 45 2.06 -10.93 -13.34
N GLY A 46 3.15 -10.16 -13.31
CA GLY A 46 3.46 -9.20 -12.28
C GLY A 46 2.66 -7.91 -12.43
N ARG A 47 2.80 -7.01 -11.46
CA ARG A 47 2.31 -5.64 -11.56
C ARG A 47 3.08 -4.75 -10.60
N GLU A 48 3.50 -3.60 -11.09
CA GLU A 48 4.01 -2.50 -10.28
C GLU A 48 2.89 -1.90 -9.44
N ARG A 49 3.26 -1.26 -8.33
CA ARG A 49 2.29 -0.79 -7.32
C ARG A 49 2.48 0.67 -7.00
N THR A 50 1.37 1.34 -6.70
CA THR A 50 1.43 2.65 -6.07
C THR A 50 1.74 2.53 -4.58
N ARG A 51 2.04 3.66 -3.94
CA ARG A 51 2.22 3.72 -2.47
C ARG A 51 1.03 3.10 -1.72
N LYS A 52 -0.21 3.44 -2.12
CA LYS A 52 -1.42 2.93 -1.46
C LYS A 52 -1.55 1.42 -1.60
N GLU A 53 -1.16 0.87 -2.76
CA GLU A 53 -1.20 -0.56 -2.98
C GLU A 53 -0.13 -1.28 -2.15
N PHE A 54 1.05 -0.69 -1.97
CA PHE A 54 2.05 -1.19 -1.03
C PHE A 54 1.58 -1.12 0.43
N GLU A 55 0.91 -0.03 0.84
CA GLU A 55 0.31 0.08 2.18
C GLU A 55 -0.68 -1.06 2.43
N GLU A 56 -1.56 -1.34 1.47
CA GLU A 56 -2.55 -2.41 1.59
C GLU A 56 -1.92 -3.81 1.63
N VAL A 57 -0.90 -4.07 0.81
CA VAL A 57 -0.16 -5.34 0.83
C VAL A 57 0.55 -5.52 2.17
N CYS A 58 1.23 -4.49 2.67
CA CYS A 58 1.89 -4.52 3.98
C CYS A 58 0.88 -4.81 5.09
N ARG A 59 -0.24 -4.07 5.11
CA ARG A 59 -1.31 -4.24 6.11
C ARG A 59 -1.85 -5.66 6.12
N ARG A 60 -2.15 -6.23 4.95
CA ARG A 60 -2.61 -7.63 4.82
C ARG A 60 -1.57 -8.65 5.28
N ALA A 61 -0.28 -8.30 5.24
CA ALA A 61 0.81 -9.12 5.73
C ALA A 61 1.12 -8.93 7.24
N GLY A 62 0.37 -8.08 7.96
CA GLY A 62 0.64 -7.75 9.36
C GLY A 62 1.85 -6.81 9.53
N LEU A 63 2.10 -5.98 8.52
CA LEU A 63 3.14 -4.95 8.52
C LEU A 63 2.49 -3.56 8.44
N SER A 64 3.06 -2.60 9.14
CA SER A 64 2.74 -1.18 8.98
C SER A 64 3.80 -0.55 8.06
N LEU A 65 3.43 -0.04 6.89
CA LEU A 65 4.33 0.74 6.02
C LEU A 65 4.67 2.06 6.73
N THR A 66 5.96 2.36 6.90
CA THR A 66 6.46 3.52 7.65
C THR A 66 7.02 4.60 6.73
N SER A 67 7.73 4.23 5.67
CA SER A 67 8.35 5.19 4.73
C SER A 67 8.35 4.67 3.29
N VAL A 68 8.37 5.62 2.34
CA VAL A 68 8.71 5.37 0.93
C VAL A 68 9.62 6.51 0.52
N THR A 69 10.86 6.20 0.17
CA THR A 69 11.89 7.19 -0.15
C THR A 69 12.51 6.87 -1.51
N PRO A 70 12.36 7.74 -2.53
CA PRO A 70 13.02 7.54 -3.83
C PRO A 70 14.54 7.47 -3.69
N LEU A 71 15.17 6.55 -4.40
CA LEU A 71 16.63 6.41 -4.45
C LEU A 71 17.15 7.14 -5.69
N THR A 72 17.51 8.41 -5.54
CA THR A 72 17.85 9.29 -6.68
C THR A 72 18.99 8.78 -7.56
N GLU A 73 20.01 8.17 -6.94
CA GLU A 73 21.16 7.58 -7.67
C GLU A 73 20.87 6.18 -8.24
N ALA A 74 19.68 5.65 -8.00
CA ALA A 74 19.22 4.34 -8.44
C ALA A 74 17.78 4.40 -8.98
N ALA A 75 17.42 5.48 -9.69
CA ALA A 75 16.12 5.57 -10.33
C ALA A 75 15.88 4.37 -11.28
N PRO A 76 14.65 3.81 -11.34
CA PRO A 76 13.40 4.33 -10.76
C PRO A 76 13.06 3.75 -9.36
N PHE A 77 14.03 3.18 -8.64
CA PHE A 77 13.75 2.46 -7.40
C PHE A 77 13.44 3.39 -6.21
N SER A 78 12.58 2.92 -5.32
CA SER A 78 12.35 3.51 -4.00
C SER A 78 12.68 2.50 -2.90
N LEU A 79 13.13 3.00 -1.75
CA LEU A 79 13.18 2.24 -0.51
C LEU A 79 11.84 2.35 0.20
N ILE A 80 11.17 1.23 0.38
CA ILE A 80 9.92 1.11 1.15
C ILE A 80 10.26 0.40 2.45
N GLU A 81 9.95 1.05 3.57
CA GLU A 81 10.16 0.51 4.91
C GLU A 81 8.82 0.10 5.50
N ALA A 82 8.76 -1.11 6.06
CA ALA A 82 7.58 -1.61 6.76
C ALA A 82 7.97 -2.34 8.04
N GLU A 83 7.28 -2.05 9.14
CA GLU A 83 7.56 -2.64 10.45
C GLU A 83 6.53 -3.75 10.75
N ALA A 84 7.02 -4.87 11.30
CA ALA A 84 6.14 -5.93 11.79
C ALA A 84 5.27 -5.43 12.95
N GLU A 85 3.96 -5.54 12.79
CA GLU A 85 3.04 -5.11 13.83
C GLU A 85 3.24 -5.93 15.11
N THR A 86 3.29 -5.23 16.24
CA THR A 86 3.28 -5.89 17.53
C THR A 86 1.89 -6.49 17.79
N ALA A 87 1.84 -7.59 18.55
CA ALA A 87 0.59 -8.28 18.89
C ALA A 87 -0.50 -7.36 19.49
N ALA A 88 -0.09 -6.27 20.16
CA ALA A 88 -0.98 -5.25 20.69
C ALA A 88 -1.68 -4.42 19.59
N LYS A 89 -0.97 -4.09 18.51
CA LYS A 89 -1.49 -3.31 17.36
C LYS A 89 -2.49 -4.14 16.54
N VAL A 90 -2.16 -5.41 16.27
CA VAL A 90 -3.02 -6.36 15.56
C VAL A 90 -4.37 -6.55 16.27
N THR A 91 -4.35 -6.60 17.61
CA THR A 91 -5.57 -6.76 18.41
C THR A 91 -6.44 -5.49 18.39
N ALA A 92 -5.82 -4.32 18.34
CA ALA A 92 -6.52 -3.04 18.26
C ALA A 92 -7.19 -2.84 16.88
N ASP A 93 -6.49 -3.15 15.79
CA ASP A 93 -7.04 -3.07 14.42
C ASP A 93 -8.27 -3.98 14.27
N ARG A 94 -8.17 -5.22 14.74
CA ARG A 94 -9.30 -6.18 14.73
C ARG A 94 -10.52 -5.67 15.49
N ARG A 95 -10.34 -4.95 16.60
CA ARG A 95 -11.44 -4.34 17.36
C ARG A 95 -12.03 -3.14 16.63
N GLN A 96 -11.20 -2.31 16.00
CA GLN A 96 -11.64 -1.14 15.24
C GLN A 96 -12.51 -1.54 14.03
N THR A 97 -12.09 -2.56 13.26
CA THR A 97 -12.89 -3.09 12.15
C THR A 97 -14.21 -3.68 12.63
N ALA A 98 -14.21 -4.40 13.76
CA ALA A 98 -15.43 -4.95 14.34
C ALA A 98 -16.44 -3.87 14.76
N CYS A 99 -15.97 -2.75 15.33
CA CYS A 99 -16.82 -1.61 15.67
C CYS A 99 -17.37 -0.88 14.43
N ALA A 100 -16.59 -0.77 13.36
CA ALA A 100 -17.02 -0.12 12.11
C ALA A 100 -18.08 -0.94 11.34
N GLN A 101 -18.12 -2.27 11.55
CA GLN A 101 -19.08 -3.18 10.93
C GLN A 101 -20.34 -3.45 11.77
N ALA A 102 -20.47 -2.87 12.97
CA ALA A 102 -21.67 -3.06 13.78
C ALA A 102 -22.89 -2.46 13.05
N PRO A 103 -24.00 -3.21 12.89
CA PRO A 103 -25.20 -2.67 12.27
C PRO A 103 -25.74 -1.51 13.11
N PHE A 104 -26.10 -0.40 12.46
CA PHE A 104 -26.89 0.65 13.09
C PHE A 104 -28.25 0.05 13.48
N ASP A 105 -28.44 -0.28 14.76
CA ASP A 105 -29.70 -0.81 15.27
C ASP A 105 -30.83 0.20 15.05
N HIS A 106 -31.64 -0.01 14.02
CA HIS A 106 -32.88 0.73 13.71
C HIS A 106 -34.06 0.19 14.54
N SER A 107 -33.91 0.12 15.86
CA SER A 107 -34.99 -0.32 16.75
C SER A 107 -35.12 0.57 17.98
N ALA A 108 -35.91 1.64 17.85
CA ALA A 108 -37.00 2.00 18.77
C ALA A 108 -37.39 3.48 18.60
N ALA A 109 -38.51 3.73 17.91
CA ALA A 109 -39.35 4.89 18.15
C ALA A 109 -40.75 4.58 17.61
N THR A 110 -41.55 3.87 18.40
CA THR A 110 -43.01 3.86 18.19
C THR A 110 -43.57 5.11 18.85
N PRO A 111 -44.15 6.07 18.11
CA PRO A 111 -44.83 7.20 18.73
C PRO A 111 -46.17 6.69 19.29
N GLN A 112 -46.41 6.91 20.58
CA GLN A 112 -47.75 6.77 21.16
C GLN A 112 -48.60 7.96 20.72
N GLY A 113 -49.82 7.66 20.27
CA GLY A 113 -50.81 8.64 19.81
C GLY A 113 -51.57 9.34 20.92
#